data_AF-A0A378KZB4-F1
#
_entry.id   AF-A0A378KZB4-F1
#
_cell.length_a   1.000
_cell.length_b   1.000
_cell.length_c   1.000
_cell.angle_alpha   90.00
_cell.angle_beta   90.00
_cell.angle_gamma   90.00
#
_symmetry.space_group_name_H-M   'P 1'
#
loop_
_entity.id
_entity.type
_entity.pdbx_description
1 polymer ?
#
loop_
_entity_poly.entity_id
_entity_poly.type
_entity_poly.pdbx_seq_one_letter_code
_entity_poly.pdbx_strand_id
1 'polypeptide(L)'
;MNSIFDFDLSVTRKHTFKRTQILTTQCPFTFNEQEYHRGIAHAHSNLKAHVNEFLKHDDSDNMSAIATFHNNHSYIAGYMAFLFERHLTLKEIRFSTGGLSAAAIYQIEGITKPFIISYIPAADDVFNLHIDDLENNKNHQINHIRQIWHTLKLAEEDAPVCFYDDNAHNCYQALSMPLIKVNQVNRHAQDRIDFAECLSGVSLSSTSSSDSIESAEIAGDTDMPAKTKPGFFKKTGSVARTAMNPSRLARLAQIKQFVFDGNHHRVDEYLRAEAPSDKESSAKFIAGFYAEAGNHQMANRYIKQYPKALQFVIQGYAFVGDHDSIKQYYEKGLVTSEYISGCYHRAGNTDKSSEYEQLTSQAIEGSSYRFN
;
A
#
# COMPACT_ATOMS: atom_id res chain seq x y z
N MET A 1 5.65 -14.19 21.96
CA MET A 1 5.05 -13.35 20.90
C MET A 1 6.04 -13.22 19.75
N ASN A 2 5.61 -13.59 18.55
CA ASN A 2 6.40 -13.43 17.33
C ASN A 2 5.89 -12.19 16.60
N SER A 3 6.77 -11.24 16.31
CA SER A 3 6.38 -9.98 15.68
C SER A 3 7.31 -9.62 14.52
N ILE A 4 6.72 -9.12 13.44
CA ILE A 4 7.45 -8.62 12.28
C ILE A 4 6.98 -7.19 12.04
N PHE A 5 7.93 -6.27 11.95
CA PHE A 5 7.65 -4.86 11.70
C PHE A 5 8.16 -4.47 10.32
N ASP A 6 7.38 -3.69 9.58
CA ASP A 6 7.97 -2.77 8.63
C ASP A 6 8.84 -1.74 9.36
N PHE A 7 9.83 -1.20 8.66
CA PHE A 7 10.76 -0.24 9.25
C PHE A 7 10.27 1.20 9.08
N ASP A 8 10.01 1.62 7.84
CA ASP A 8 9.71 3.02 7.55
C ASP A 8 8.30 3.38 8.04
N LEU A 9 8.17 4.50 8.76
CA LEU A 9 6.89 5.01 9.27
C LEU A 9 6.14 4.09 10.27
N SER A 10 6.58 2.84 10.43
CA SER A 10 6.14 1.90 11.45
C SER A 10 7.02 1.99 12.70
N VAL A 11 8.34 1.96 12.51
CA VAL A 11 9.35 2.14 13.57
C VAL A 11 9.88 3.57 13.58
N THR A 12 10.04 4.16 12.39
CA THR A 12 10.59 5.52 12.22
C THR A 12 9.49 6.58 12.12
N ARG A 13 9.81 7.84 12.45
CA ARG A 13 8.89 8.99 12.30
C ARG A 13 8.80 9.46 10.86
N LYS A 14 9.91 9.35 10.12
CA LYS A 14 10.06 9.78 8.73
C LYS A 14 10.66 8.66 7.91
N HIS A 15 10.23 8.59 6.65
CA HIS A 15 10.78 7.67 5.65
C HIS A 15 12.29 7.87 5.50
N THR A 16 13.04 6.77 5.49
CA THR A 16 14.51 6.80 5.50
C THR A 16 15.15 6.38 4.18
N PHE A 17 14.47 5.52 3.39
CA PHE A 17 15.05 4.88 2.20
C PHE A 17 15.83 5.79 1.24
N LYS A 18 15.21 6.84 0.69
CA LYS A 18 15.84 7.68 -0.36
C LYS A 18 17.14 8.36 0.07
N ARG A 19 17.39 8.49 1.38
CA ARG A 19 18.59 9.18 1.91
C ARG A 19 19.73 8.21 2.25
N THR A 20 19.44 6.92 2.33
CA THR A 20 20.37 5.90 2.87
C THR A 20 20.45 4.66 2.00
N GLN A 21 19.92 4.75 0.78
CA GLN A 21 20.07 3.73 -0.23
C GLN A 21 21.55 3.49 -0.50
N ILE A 22 21.95 2.23 -0.45
CA ILE A 22 23.29 1.82 -0.87
C ILE A 22 23.34 1.93 -2.39
N LEU A 23 24.29 2.72 -2.90
CA LEU A 23 24.59 2.83 -4.33
C LEU A 23 25.38 1.61 -4.82
N THR A 24 25.32 1.30 -6.12
CA THR A 24 25.97 0.11 -6.74
C THR A 24 27.44 -0.13 -6.42
N THR A 25 28.19 0.90 -6.01
CA THR A 25 29.61 0.77 -5.63
C THR A 25 29.82 0.06 -4.29
N GLN A 26 28.75 -0.14 -3.51
CA GLN A 26 28.79 -0.79 -2.21
C GLN A 26 28.02 -2.11 -2.25
N CYS A 27 28.65 -3.16 -1.72
CA CYS A 27 28.09 -4.50 -1.70
C CYS A 27 26.99 -4.61 -0.63
N PRO A 28 25.70 -4.76 -0.99
CA PRO A 28 24.60 -4.81 -0.02
C PRO A 28 24.62 -6.08 0.84
N PHE A 29 25.53 -7.03 0.55
CA PHE A 29 25.68 -8.31 1.25
C PHE A 29 26.75 -8.28 2.35
N THR A 30 27.29 -7.11 2.70
CA THR A 30 28.34 -7.00 3.72
C THR A 30 27.94 -6.01 4.80
N PHE A 31 28.39 -6.26 6.03
CA PHE A 31 28.23 -5.30 7.12
C PHE A 31 29.01 -4.02 6.80
N ASN A 32 28.31 -2.88 6.82
CA ASN A 32 28.90 -1.57 6.62
C ASN A 32 28.84 -0.79 7.94
N GLU A 33 29.99 -0.68 8.60
CA GLU A 33 30.14 -0.03 9.90
C GLU A 33 29.78 1.46 9.86
N GLN A 34 30.08 2.16 8.77
CA GLN A 34 29.72 3.57 8.62
C GLN A 34 28.20 3.76 8.56
N GLU A 35 27.51 2.91 7.81
CA GLU A 35 26.04 2.95 7.72
C GLU A 35 25.39 2.52 9.04
N TYR A 36 25.97 1.55 9.75
CA TYR A 36 25.53 1.16 11.09
C TYR A 36 25.59 2.34 12.08
N HIS A 37 26.71 3.05 12.16
CA HIS A 37 26.83 4.23 13.02
C HIS A 37 25.92 5.39 12.57
N ARG A 38 25.72 5.57 11.26
CA ARG A 38 24.73 6.53 10.75
C ARG A 38 23.32 6.18 11.21
N GLY A 39 22.98 4.89 11.22
CA GLY A 39 21.73 4.36 11.77
C GLY A 39 21.52 4.76 13.22
N ILE A 40 22.52 4.51 14.09
CA ILE A 40 22.50 4.91 15.51
C ILE A 40 22.28 6.41 15.64
N ALA A 41 23.04 7.23 14.92
CA ALA A 41 22.94 8.69 15.00
C ALA A 41 21.55 9.20 14.59
N HIS A 42 20.96 8.64 13.53
CA HIS A 42 19.63 9.04 13.08
C HIS A 42 18.52 8.56 14.01
N ALA A 43 18.68 7.41 14.66
CA ALA A 43 17.68 6.83 15.57
C ALA A 43 17.29 7.81 16.69
N HIS A 44 18.24 8.55 17.25
CA HIS A 44 18.00 9.61 18.24
C HIS A 44 16.89 10.60 17.86
N SER A 45 16.79 10.95 16.57
CA SER A 45 15.89 11.99 16.06
C SER A 45 14.75 11.46 15.20
N ASN A 46 14.71 10.15 14.95
CA ASN A 46 13.77 9.57 13.98
C ASN A 46 13.12 8.26 14.42
N LEU A 47 13.37 7.75 15.63
CA LEU A 47 12.52 6.70 16.20
C LEU A 47 11.19 7.29 16.71
N LYS A 48 10.10 6.56 16.54
CA LYS A 48 8.82 6.85 17.22
C LYS A 48 8.97 6.62 18.73
N ALA A 49 8.33 7.43 19.55
CA ALA A 49 8.31 7.17 20.99
C ALA A 49 7.57 5.86 21.28
N HIS A 50 7.96 5.19 22.37
CA HIS A 50 7.35 3.96 22.87
C HIS A 50 7.41 2.76 21.91
N VAL A 51 8.25 2.79 20.86
CA VAL A 51 8.38 1.63 19.96
C VAL A 51 8.88 0.38 20.70
N ASN A 52 9.66 0.54 21.77
CA ASN A 52 10.14 -0.53 22.64
C ASN A 52 9.02 -1.24 23.43
N GLU A 53 7.82 -0.64 23.52
CA GLU A 53 6.66 -1.31 24.12
C GLU A 53 6.09 -2.40 23.21
N PHE A 54 6.35 -2.30 21.90
CA PHE A 54 5.83 -3.20 20.87
C PHE A 54 6.93 -4.07 20.24
N LEU A 55 8.05 -3.47 19.85
CA LEU A 55 9.20 -4.14 19.25
C LEU A 55 10.13 -4.64 20.35
N LYS A 56 9.73 -5.76 20.97
CA LYS A 56 10.50 -6.45 22.01
C LYS A 56 11.22 -7.65 21.43
N HIS A 57 12.46 -7.89 21.86
CA HIS A 57 13.23 -9.06 21.47
C HIS A 57 14.06 -9.51 22.67
N ASP A 58 13.85 -10.74 23.15
CA ASP A 58 14.50 -11.30 24.33
C ASP A 58 14.53 -12.85 24.32
N ASP A 59 15.28 -13.43 25.25
CA ASP A 59 15.47 -14.88 25.35
C ASP A 59 14.26 -15.61 25.95
N SER A 60 13.34 -14.92 26.62
CA SER A 60 12.16 -15.56 27.21
C SER A 60 11.08 -15.73 26.14
N ASP A 61 10.34 -14.66 25.86
CA ASP A 61 9.02 -14.76 25.24
C ASP A 61 8.88 -13.90 23.99
N ASN A 62 9.77 -12.95 23.74
CA ASN A 62 9.59 -11.98 22.65
C ASN A 62 10.58 -12.22 21.52
N MET A 63 10.06 -12.43 20.31
CA MET A 63 10.86 -12.58 19.11
C MET A 63 10.37 -11.60 18.05
N SER A 64 11.13 -10.53 17.85
CA SER A 64 10.88 -9.54 16.80
C SER A 64 11.84 -9.67 15.62
N ALA A 65 11.38 -9.27 14.43
CA ALA A 65 12.17 -9.09 13.22
C ALA A 65 11.70 -7.87 12.41
N ILE A 66 12.52 -7.42 11.45
CA ILE A 66 12.19 -6.37 10.49
C ILE A 66 11.99 -6.97 9.10
N ALA A 67 10.94 -6.55 8.39
CA ALA A 67 10.76 -6.78 6.96
C ALA A 67 10.69 -5.44 6.24
N THR A 68 11.69 -5.09 5.44
CA THR A 68 11.84 -3.73 4.89
C THR A 68 12.13 -3.73 3.40
N PHE A 69 11.67 -2.70 2.69
CA PHE A 69 12.09 -2.43 1.32
C PHE A 69 13.39 -1.61 1.25
N HIS A 70 14.21 -1.63 2.29
CA HIS A 70 15.55 -1.07 2.20
C HIS A 70 16.52 -2.06 1.57
N ASN A 71 17.61 -1.53 1.04
CA ASN A 71 18.77 -2.32 0.63
C ASN A 71 19.97 -2.19 1.58
N ASN A 72 19.79 -1.53 2.73
CA ASN A 72 20.85 -1.22 3.70
C ASN A 72 20.55 -1.83 5.07
N HIS A 73 20.79 -3.14 5.22
CA HIS A 73 20.52 -3.82 6.50
C HIS A 73 21.41 -3.30 7.65
N SER A 74 22.61 -2.80 7.35
CA SER A 74 23.53 -2.25 8.36
C SER A 74 23.00 -0.96 8.99
N TYR A 75 22.45 -0.06 8.18
CA TYR A 75 21.79 1.16 8.67
C TYR A 75 20.62 0.85 9.61
N ILE A 76 19.79 -0.14 9.26
CA ILE A 76 18.65 -0.57 10.08
C ILE A 76 19.14 -1.22 11.37
N ALA A 77 20.19 -2.05 11.31
CA ALA A 77 20.80 -2.63 12.50
C ALA A 77 21.28 -1.55 13.48
N GLY A 78 21.74 -0.39 12.98
CA GLY A 78 22.09 0.76 13.82
C GLY A 78 20.89 1.33 14.59
N TYR A 79 19.71 1.43 13.96
CA TYR A 79 18.47 1.80 14.66
C TYR A 79 18.10 0.79 15.74
N MET A 80 18.22 -0.50 15.43
CA MET A 80 17.91 -1.56 16.39
C MET A 80 18.88 -1.57 17.56
N ALA A 81 20.16 -1.30 17.31
CA ALA A 81 21.18 -1.19 18.35
C ALA A 81 20.88 -0.05 19.32
N PHE A 82 20.48 1.10 18.80
CA PHE A 82 20.03 2.21 19.61
C PHE A 82 18.77 1.86 20.41
N LEU A 83 17.77 1.24 19.76
CA LEU A 83 16.50 0.84 20.38
C LEU A 83 16.67 -0.17 21.53
N PHE A 84 17.56 -1.14 21.36
CA PHE A 84 17.83 -2.17 22.36
C PHE A 84 18.93 -1.79 23.35
N GLU A 85 19.56 -0.62 23.18
CA GLU A 85 20.71 -0.14 23.95
C GLU A 85 21.85 -1.17 23.99
N ARG A 86 22.06 -1.90 22.88
CA ARG A 86 22.96 -3.05 22.76
C ARG A 86 23.60 -3.12 21.39
N HIS A 87 24.84 -3.60 21.32
CA HIS A 87 25.50 -3.81 20.03
C HIS A 87 24.86 -4.95 19.23
N LEU A 88 24.82 -4.82 17.89
CA LEU A 88 24.36 -5.86 16.97
C LEU A 88 25.51 -6.33 16.09
N THR A 89 25.84 -7.62 16.16
CA THR A 89 26.91 -8.23 15.36
C THR A 89 26.32 -9.12 14.27
N LEU A 90 26.58 -8.81 13.00
CA LEU A 90 26.15 -9.65 11.88
C LEU A 90 26.81 -11.03 11.99
N LYS A 91 26.01 -12.10 11.91
CA LYS A 91 26.48 -13.49 11.94
C LYS A 91 26.49 -14.11 10.56
N GLU A 92 25.40 -13.97 9.83
CA GLU A 92 25.26 -14.51 8.48
C GLU A 92 24.18 -13.74 7.70
N ILE A 93 24.16 -13.95 6.38
CA ILE A 93 23.10 -13.48 5.49
C ILE A 93 22.55 -14.71 4.76
N ARG A 94 21.22 -14.84 4.77
CA ARG A 94 20.51 -15.89 4.02
C ARG A 94 19.68 -15.27 2.92
N PHE A 95 19.74 -15.84 1.73
CA PHE A 95 18.93 -15.40 0.60
C PHE A 95 17.66 -16.22 0.53
N SER A 96 16.56 -15.57 0.19
CA SER A 96 15.33 -16.27 -0.12
C SER A 96 15.48 -17.08 -1.41
N THR A 97 14.59 -18.05 -1.62
CA THR A 97 14.43 -18.68 -2.94
C THR A 97 14.26 -17.61 -4.01
N GLY A 98 15.02 -17.69 -5.10
CA GLY A 98 15.01 -16.69 -6.18
C GLY A 98 15.82 -15.41 -5.91
N GLY A 99 16.33 -15.18 -4.70
CA GLY A 99 17.22 -14.05 -4.39
C GLY A 99 16.55 -12.67 -4.33
N LEU A 100 15.21 -12.58 -4.45
CA LEU A 100 14.47 -11.31 -4.41
C LEU A 100 14.60 -10.57 -3.06
N SER A 101 14.79 -11.33 -1.97
CA SER A 101 15.04 -10.78 -0.62
C SER A 101 16.20 -11.51 0.05
N ALA A 102 16.85 -10.85 1.01
CA ALA A 102 17.81 -11.47 1.91
C ALA A 102 17.47 -11.15 3.35
N ALA A 103 17.94 -11.99 4.27
CA ALA A 103 17.77 -11.85 5.70
C ALA A 103 19.15 -11.79 6.35
N ALA A 104 19.49 -10.62 6.89
CA ALA A 104 20.67 -10.44 7.72
C ALA A 104 20.35 -10.88 9.15
N ILE A 105 21.12 -11.84 9.66
CA ILE A 105 20.94 -12.46 10.97
C ILE A 105 21.98 -11.86 11.92
N TYR A 106 21.50 -11.13 12.92
CA TYR A 106 22.32 -10.42 13.90
C TYR A 106 22.24 -11.07 15.27
N GLN A 107 23.38 -11.12 15.96
CA GLN A 107 23.41 -11.35 17.40
C GLN A 107 23.29 -10.02 18.13
N ILE A 108 22.34 -9.90 19.04
CA ILE A 108 22.28 -8.77 19.98
C ILE A 108 23.14 -9.12 21.19
N GLU A 109 23.96 -8.17 21.65
CA GLU A 109 24.78 -8.36 22.85
C GLU A 109 23.93 -8.76 24.07
N GLY A 110 24.28 -9.89 24.69
CA GLY A 110 23.59 -10.39 25.89
C GLY A 110 22.18 -10.93 25.66
N ILE A 111 21.79 -11.22 24.42
CA ILE A 111 20.57 -11.97 24.07
C ILE A 111 21.03 -13.13 23.19
N THR A 112 20.58 -14.35 23.46
CA THR A 112 20.97 -15.57 22.75
C THR A 112 20.25 -15.70 21.42
N LYS A 113 18.94 -15.42 21.39
CA LYS A 113 18.14 -15.46 20.16
C LYS A 113 18.63 -14.40 19.15
N PRO A 114 18.74 -14.73 17.86
CA PRO A 114 19.18 -13.78 16.85
C PRO A 114 18.05 -12.86 16.40
N PHE A 115 18.40 -11.63 16.07
CA PHE A 115 17.52 -10.65 15.46
C PHE A 115 17.64 -10.69 13.94
N ILE A 116 16.51 -10.67 13.22
CA ILE A 116 16.48 -10.82 11.76
C ILE A 116 16.03 -9.51 11.12
N ILE A 117 16.77 -9.07 10.10
CA ILE A 117 16.40 -7.96 9.22
C ILE A 117 16.31 -8.48 7.80
N SER A 118 15.09 -8.61 7.28
CA SER A 118 14.82 -8.92 5.87
C SER A 118 14.82 -7.65 5.04
N TYR A 119 15.57 -7.64 3.95
CA TYR A 119 15.87 -6.49 3.10
C TYR A 119 15.97 -6.90 1.62
N ILE A 120 16.03 -5.92 0.73
CA ILE A 120 16.17 -6.13 -0.72
C ILE A 120 17.65 -6.09 -1.09
N PRO A 121 18.24 -7.20 -1.55
CA PRO A 121 19.68 -7.32 -1.69
C PRO A 121 20.13 -6.86 -3.09
N ALA A 122 19.65 -5.68 -3.51
CA ALA A 122 19.90 -5.08 -4.82
C ALA A 122 20.08 -3.56 -4.71
N ALA A 123 20.69 -2.97 -5.74
CA ALA A 123 20.94 -1.53 -5.83
C ALA A 123 20.46 -0.99 -7.20
N ASP A 124 20.36 0.33 -7.30
CA ASP A 124 19.98 1.08 -8.51
C ASP A 124 18.73 0.49 -9.21
N ASP A 125 18.73 0.35 -10.53
CA ASP A 125 17.56 -0.11 -11.28
C ASP A 125 17.15 -1.54 -10.90
N VAL A 126 18.12 -2.40 -10.53
CA VAL A 126 17.86 -3.79 -10.09
C VAL A 126 17.05 -3.81 -8.80
N PHE A 127 17.23 -2.81 -7.93
CA PHE A 127 16.43 -2.69 -6.72
C PHE A 127 14.95 -2.51 -7.05
N ASN A 128 14.61 -1.63 -7.99
CA ASN A 128 13.22 -1.42 -8.38
C ASN A 128 12.63 -2.66 -9.05
N LEU A 129 13.42 -3.35 -9.89
CA LEU A 129 13.00 -4.63 -10.47
C LEU A 129 12.66 -5.68 -9.40
N HIS A 130 13.48 -5.80 -8.35
CA HIS A 130 13.18 -6.70 -7.24
C HIS A 130 11.91 -6.30 -6.49
N ILE A 131 11.68 -5.01 -6.28
CA ILE A 131 10.46 -4.51 -5.64
C ILE A 131 9.21 -4.82 -6.47
N ASP A 132 9.32 -4.66 -7.78
CA ASP A 132 8.24 -4.98 -8.73
C ASP A 132 7.97 -6.49 -8.77
N ASP A 133 9.01 -7.32 -8.80
CA ASP A 133 8.90 -8.79 -8.73
C ASP A 133 8.29 -9.28 -7.41
N LEU A 134 8.42 -8.50 -6.33
CA LEU A 134 7.76 -8.73 -5.05
C LEU A 134 6.30 -8.23 -5.03
N GLU A 135 5.79 -7.78 -6.18
CA GLU A 135 4.45 -7.19 -6.35
C GLU A 135 4.19 -6.06 -5.35
N ASN A 136 5.24 -5.31 -4.97
CA ASN A 136 5.17 -4.25 -3.97
C ASN A 136 4.53 -4.68 -2.62
N ASN A 137 4.67 -5.94 -2.22
CA ASN A 137 4.19 -6.43 -0.92
C ASN A 137 5.25 -7.19 -0.12
N LYS A 138 5.00 -7.36 1.18
CA LYS A 138 5.96 -7.95 2.12
C LYS A 138 5.74 -9.43 2.41
N ASN A 139 4.76 -10.10 1.79
CA ASN A 139 4.45 -11.49 2.10
C ASN A 139 5.65 -12.41 1.86
N HIS A 140 6.44 -12.11 0.84
CA HIS A 140 7.69 -12.83 0.56
C HIS A 140 8.69 -12.71 1.70
N GLN A 141 8.91 -11.49 2.22
CA GLN A 141 9.83 -11.22 3.32
C GLN A 141 9.34 -11.85 4.63
N ILE A 142 8.04 -11.76 4.91
CA ILE A 142 7.40 -12.38 6.09
C ILE A 142 7.58 -13.90 6.05
N ASN A 143 7.30 -14.54 4.91
CA ASN A 143 7.49 -15.98 4.74
C ASN A 143 8.97 -16.38 4.90
N HIS A 144 9.88 -15.62 4.32
CA HIS A 144 11.31 -15.88 4.43
C HIS A 144 11.79 -15.81 5.90
N ILE A 145 11.34 -14.80 6.66
CA ILE A 145 11.64 -14.69 8.11
C ILE A 145 11.09 -15.91 8.86
N ARG A 146 9.84 -16.32 8.60
CA ARG A 146 9.22 -17.49 9.25
C ARG A 146 10.00 -18.78 8.97
N GLN A 147 10.44 -18.99 7.73
CA GLN A 147 11.26 -20.14 7.35
C GLN A 147 12.59 -20.17 8.10
N ILE A 148 13.23 -19.01 8.29
CA ILE A 148 14.46 -18.90 9.07
C ILE A 148 14.19 -19.21 10.55
N TRP A 149 13.13 -18.64 11.14
CA TRP A 149 12.74 -18.94 12.52
C TRP A 149 12.50 -20.44 12.73
N HIS A 150 11.80 -21.09 11.81
CA HIS A 150 11.56 -22.54 11.88
C HIS A 150 12.86 -23.34 11.75
N THR A 151 13.70 -23.00 10.77
CA THR A 151 14.99 -23.68 10.53
C THR A 151 15.94 -23.56 11.72
N LEU A 152 15.93 -22.40 12.39
CA LEU A 152 16.72 -22.14 13.59
C LEU A 152 16.03 -22.62 14.88
N LYS A 153 14.84 -23.23 14.78
CA LYS A 153 14.02 -23.68 15.93
C LYS A 153 13.76 -22.57 16.94
N LEU A 154 13.52 -21.36 16.45
CA LEU A 154 13.23 -20.16 17.27
C LEU A 154 11.74 -19.97 17.52
N ALA A 155 10.89 -20.58 16.70
CA ALA A 155 9.44 -20.62 16.88
C ALA A 155 8.88 -21.95 16.36
N GLU A 156 7.76 -22.36 16.97
CA GLU A 156 6.92 -23.44 16.47
C GLU A 156 6.30 -23.07 15.11
N GLU A 157 6.03 -24.08 14.28
CA GLU A 157 5.53 -23.91 12.91
C GLU A 157 4.16 -23.21 12.87
N ASP A 158 3.32 -23.46 13.88
CA ASP A 158 1.97 -22.93 14.03
C ASP A 158 1.88 -21.68 14.93
N ALA A 159 3.02 -21.15 15.37
CA ALA A 159 3.03 -19.97 16.21
C ALA A 159 2.52 -18.73 15.45
N PRO A 160 1.50 -18.02 15.95
CA PRO A 160 0.96 -16.84 15.28
C PRO A 160 1.98 -15.70 15.27
N VAL A 161 1.98 -14.93 14.17
CA VAL A 161 2.87 -13.77 13.99
C VAL A 161 2.04 -12.50 13.95
N CYS A 162 2.42 -11.51 14.76
CA CYS A 162 1.88 -10.16 14.70
C CYS A 162 2.69 -9.33 13.69
N PHE A 163 2.06 -8.95 12.58
CA PHE A 163 2.66 -8.10 11.56
C PHE A 163 2.22 -6.64 11.75
N TYR A 164 3.18 -5.73 11.66
CA TYR A 164 2.99 -4.29 11.86
C TYR A 164 3.50 -3.52 10.64
N ASP A 165 2.65 -2.74 10.00
CA ASP A 165 3.00 -1.96 8.81
C ASP A 165 2.14 -0.69 8.73
N ASP A 166 2.69 0.40 8.20
CA ASP A 166 1.98 1.66 8.05
C ASP A 166 1.12 1.69 6.77
N ASN A 167 1.48 0.86 5.79
CA ASN A 167 0.85 0.74 4.51
C ASN A 167 -0.33 -0.25 4.56
N ALA A 168 -1.54 0.27 4.34
CA ALA A 168 -2.77 -0.51 4.30
C ALA A 168 -2.74 -1.64 3.25
N HIS A 169 -2.05 -1.44 2.13
CA HIS A 169 -1.92 -2.47 1.09
C HIS A 169 -1.14 -3.68 1.60
N ASN A 170 0.02 -3.46 2.22
CA ASN A 170 0.83 -4.54 2.82
C ASN A 170 0.03 -5.27 3.91
N CYS A 171 -0.68 -4.51 4.75
CA CYS A 171 -1.57 -5.07 5.77
C CYS A 171 -2.64 -5.98 5.16
N TYR A 172 -3.32 -5.52 4.10
CA TYR A 172 -4.35 -6.30 3.43
C TYR A 172 -3.80 -7.58 2.78
N GLN A 173 -2.64 -7.50 2.12
CA GLN A 173 -1.99 -8.67 1.52
C GLN A 173 -1.55 -9.68 2.59
N ALA A 174 -1.06 -9.22 3.74
CA ALA A 174 -0.63 -10.10 4.82
C ALA A 174 -1.78 -10.88 5.46
N LEU A 175 -3.02 -10.40 5.38
CA LEU A 175 -4.21 -11.14 5.86
C LEU A 175 -4.47 -12.44 5.09
N SER A 176 -3.94 -12.59 3.87
CA SER A 176 -4.06 -13.85 3.12
C SER A 176 -3.10 -14.94 3.61
N MET A 177 -2.15 -14.59 4.49
CA MET A 177 -1.17 -15.52 5.02
C MET A 177 -1.72 -16.26 6.24
N PRO A 178 -1.49 -17.59 6.36
CA PRO A 178 -1.96 -18.34 7.51
C PRO A 178 -1.24 -17.87 8.78
N LEU A 179 -2.00 -17.75 9.88
CA LEU A 179 -1.49 -17.44 11.23
C LEU A 179 -0.83 -16.05 11.34
N ILE A 180 -1.21 -15.09 10.50
CA ILE A 180 -0.80 -13.69 10.62
C ILE A 180 -1.93 -12.87 11.26
N LYS A 181 -1.60 -12.15 12.33
CA LYS A 181 -2.41 -11.05 12.88
C LYS A 181 -1.83 -9.73 12.40
N VAL A 182 -2.61 -8.94 11.68
CA VAL A 182 -2.15 -7.65 11.14
C VAL A 182 -2.53 -6.50 12.07
N ASN A 183 -1.61 -5.58 12.28
CA ASN A 183 -1.79 -4.37 13.08
C ASN A 183 -1.31 -3.17 12.25
N GLN A 184 -2.24 -2.44 11.62
CA GLN A 184 -1.87 -1.29 10.80
C GLN A 184 -1.42 -0.12 11.68
N VAL A 185 -0.20 0.35 11.48
CA VAL A 185 0.34 1.53 12.17
C VAL A 185 -0.16 2.80 11.48
N ASN A 186 -0.62 3.77 12.26
CA ASN A 186 -0.98 5.07 11.73
C ASN A 186 0.30 5.83 11.31
N ARG A 187 0.50 5.93 9.99
CA ARG A 187 1.65 6.63 9.40
C ARG A 187 1.71 8.12 9.73
N HIS A 188 0.58 8.73 10.09
CA HIS A 188 0.49 10.14 10.44
C HIS A 188 0.76 10.40 11.93
N ALA A 189 0.70 9.37 12.78
CA ALA A 189 1.15 9.46 14.16
C ALA A 189 2.69 9.48 14.19
N GLN A 190 3.27 10.67 14.05
CA GLN A 190 4.72 10.83 13.94
C GLN A 190 5.43 10.57 15.27
N ASP A 191 4.79 10.83 16.40
CA ASP A 191 5.47 10.80 17.70
C ASP A 191 5.35 9.47 18.44
N ARG A 192 4.40 8.60 18.09
CA ARG A 192 4.17 7.31 18.77
C ARG A 192 3.63 6.26 17.82
N ILE A 193 3.78 4.99 18.19
CA ILE A 193 3.00 3.93 17.55
C ILE A 193 1.53 4.09 17.97
N ASP A 194 0.69 4.29 16.97
CA ASP A 194 -0.76 4.33 17.11
C ASP A 194 -1.32 3.38 16.06
N PHE A 195 -2.37 2.63 16.39
CA PHE A 195 -2.93 1.66 15.45
C PHE A 195 -4.16 2.26 14.77
N ALA A 196 -4.19 2.19 13.44
CA ALA A 196 -5.45 2.33 12.73
C ALA A 196 -6.38 1.17 13.16
N GLU A 197 -7.70 1.38 13.14
CA GLU A 197 -8.68 0.39 13.57
C GLU A 197 -8.28 -1.03 13.18
N CYS A 198 -8.17 -1.91 14.18
CA CYS A 198 -7.65 -3.26 13.99
C CYS A 198 -8.44 -3.96 12.89
N LEU A 199 -7.78 -4.34 11.79
CA LEU A 199 -8.38 -5.14 10.73
C LEU A 199 -8.55 -6.58 11.27
N SER A 200 -9.59 -6.82 12.06
CA SER A 200 -9.97 -8.16 12.45
C SER A 200 -10.52 -8.88 11.22
N GLY A 201 -9.79 -9.88 10.74
CA GLY A 201 -10.25 -10.74 9.65
C GLY A 201 -11.64 -11.28 9.96
N VAL A 202 -12.52 -11.23 8.97
CA VAL A 202 -13.84 -11.87 9.03
C VAL A 202 -13.60 -13.34 9.34
N SER A 203 -14.07 -13.78 10.51
CA SER A 203 -14.11 -15.20 10.86
C SER A 203 -14.96 -15.92 9.81
N LEU A 204 -14.35 -16.77 8.99
CA LEU A 204 -15.06 -17.68 8.09
C LEU A 204 -15.69 -18.79 8.92
N SER A 205 -16.75 -18.48 9.66
CA SER A 205 -17.65 -19.50 10.21
C SER A 205 -18.60 -19.96 9.11
N SER A 206 -18.31 -21.11 8.51
CA SER A 206 -19.23 -21.80 7.62
C SER A 206 -20.40 -22.38 8.43
N THR A 207 -21.55 -21.72 8.42
CA THR A 207 -22.83 -22.36 8.74
C THR A 207 -23.74 -22.27 7.53
N SER A 208 -23.90 -23.40 6.87
CA SER A 208 -24.93 -23.65 5.87
C SER A 208 -26.31 -23.73 6.54
N SER A 209 -27.21 -22.82 6.19
CA SER A 209 -28.65 -23.09 6.29
C SER A 209 -29.33 -22.49 5.08
N SER A 210 -29.77 -23.39 4.20
CA SER A 210 -30.78 -23.18 3.19
C SER A 210 -32.06 -22.61 3.81
N ASP A 211 -32.60 -21.54 3.26
CA ASP A 211 -34.04 -21.35 3.21
C ASP A 211 -34.44 -20.49 2.00
N SER A 212 -35.38 -21.03 1.26
CA SER A 212 -36.02 -20.55 0.05
C SER A 212 -37.19 -19.63 0.38
N ILE A 213 -37.27 -18.44 -0.24
CA ILE A 213 -38.54 -17.70 -0.37
C ILE A 213 -38.66 -17.08 -1.77
N GLU A 214 -39.58 -17.70 -2.51
CA GLU A 214 -40.66 -17.16 -3.34
C GLU A 214 -40.65 -15.73 -3.89
N SER A 215 -41.02 -15.71 -5.18
CA SER A 215 -41.28 -14.61 -6.10
C SER A 215 -42.44 -13.70 -5.69
N ALA A 216 -42.38 -12.42 -6.08
CA ALA A 216 -43.56 -11.61 -6.37
C ALA A 216 -43.28 -10.64 -7.52
N GLU A 217 -44.02 -10.82 -8.61
CA GLU A 217 -44.16 -9.90 -9.74
C GLU A 217 -45.03 -8.70 -9.35
N ILE A 218 -44.69 -7.49 -9.81
CA ILE A 218 -45.67 -6.43 -10.10
C ILE A 218 -45.22 -5.72 -11.38
N ALA A 219 -46.09 -5.78 -12.40
CA ALA A 219 -46.03 -5.01 -13.64
C ALA A 219 -46.62 -3.61 -13.45
N GLY A 220 -46.16 -2.64 -14.25
CA GLY A 220 -46.77 -1.31 -14.34
C GLY A 220 -45.98 -0.35 -15.22
N ASP A 221 -46.44 -0.22 -16.46
CA ASP A 221 -45.87 0.52 -17.59
C ASP A 221 -46.18 2.04 -17.54
N THR A 222 -45.52 2.79 -18.45
CA THR A 222 -45.86 4.12 -19.05
C THR A 222 -44.95 5.35 -18.82
N ASP A 223 -44.31 5.73 -19.94
CA ASP A 223 -44.10 7.04 -20.59
C ASP A 223 -43.29 8.22 -19.99
N MET A 224 -42.37 8.69 -20.84
CA MET A 224 -41.68 9.99 -20.90
C MET A 224 -42.46 10.98 -21.82
N PRO A 225 -42.15 12.30 -21.99
CA PRO A 225 -40.91 13.03 -21.67
C PRO A 225 -41.02 14.49 -21.14
N ALA A 226 -39.85 15.04 -20.76
CA ALA A 226 -39.32 16.39 -21.07
C ALA A 226 -39.02 17.40 -19.91
N LYS A 227 -37.81 17.99 -20.04
CA LYS A 227 -37.26 19.25 -19.48
C LYS A 227 -36.81 19.29 -18.01
N THR A 228 -35.51 19.14 -17.78
CA THR A 228 -34.83 19.39 -16.49
C THR A 228 -34.22 20.80 -16.42
N LYS A 229 -34.67 21.57 -15.43
CA LYS A 229 -33.97 22.73 -14.82
C LYS A 229 -32.94 22.23 -13.78
N PRO A 230 -31.92 23.02 -13.40
CA PRO A 230 -30.93 22.58 -12.41
C PRO A 230 -31.55 22.56 -11.01
N GLY A 231 -31.77 21.35 -10.48
CA GLY A 231 -32.31 21.10 -9.15
C GLY A 231 -31.22 20.77 -8.15
N PHE A 232 -31.32 21.39 -6.98
CA PHE A 232 -30.60 21.13 -5.73
C PHE A 232 -30.32 19.63 -5.48
N PHE A 233 -29.07 19.32 -5.10
CA PHE A 233 -28.65 17.99 -4.66
C PHE A 233 -29.41 17.56 -3.40
N LYS A 234 -30.29 16.57 -3.53
CA LYS A 234 -30.75 15.76 -2.40
C LYS A 234 -29.63 14.79 -2.01
N LYS A 235 -29.33 14.69 -0.70
CA LYS A 235 -28.45 13.67 -0.10
C LYS A 235 -28.77 12.29 -0.68
N THR A 236 -27.84 11.72 -1.44
CA THR A 236 -27.93 10.35 -1.95
C THR A 236 -27.81 9.36 -0.79
N GLY A 237 -28.78 8.47 -0.67
CA GLY A 237 -28.74 7.34 0.25
C GLY A 237 -27.51 6.47 0.03
N SER A 238 -26.99 5.93 1.13
CA SER A 238 -25.89 4.97 1.15
C SER A 238 -26.25 3.72 0.33
N VAL A 239 -25.76 3.63 -0.90
CA VAL A 239 -25.81 2.41 -1.70
C VAL A 239 -24.86 1.39 -1.05
N ALA A 240 -25.40 0.24 -0.64
CA ALA A 240 -24.59 -0.86 -0.12
C ALA A 240 -23.50 -1.22 -1.15
N ARG A 241 -22.23 -1.07 -0.75
CA ARG A 241 -21.09 -1.48 -1.59
C ARG A 241 -21.02 -3.00 -1.56
N THR A 242 -21.51 -3.66 -2.62
CA THR A 242 -21.24 -5.09 -2.82
C THR A 242 -19.72 -5.28 -2.92
N ALA A 243 -19.14 -6.02 -1.99
CA ALA A 243 -17.72 -6.33 -2.01
C ALA A 243 -17.34 -7.00 -3.35
N MET A 244 -16.22 -6.59 -3.94
CA MET A 244 -15.72 -7.24 -5.15
C MET A 244 -15.38 -8.70 -4.88
N ASN A 245 -15.73 -9.58 -5.82
CA ASN A 245 -15.32 -10.98 -5.79
C ASN A 245 -13.77 -11.08 -5.76
N PRO A 246 -13.15 -11.85 -4.84
CA PRO A 246 -11.70 -12.01 -4.75
C PRO A 246 -11.02 -12.39 -6.08
N SER A 247 -11.66 -13.23 -6.89
CA SER A 247 -11.15 -13.64 -8.21
C SER A 247 -11.12 -12.49 -9.22
N ARG A 248 -11.89 -11.42 -9.00
CA ARG A 248 -11.85 -10.19 -9.79
C ARG A 248 -10.71 -9.27 -9.33
N LEU A 249 -10.45 -9.19 -8.02
CA LEU A 249 -9.33 -8.41 -7.48
C LEU A 249 -7.99 -8.95 -7.95
N ALA A 250 -7.78 -10.27 -7.89
CA ALA A 250 -6.56 -10.91 -8.40
C ALA A 250 -6.34 -10.61 -9.90
N ARG A 251 -7.40 -10.64 -10.70
CA ARG A 251 -7.34 -10.27 -12.13
C ARG A 251 -6.99 -8.80 -12.32
N LEU A 252 -7.58 -7.89 -11.56
CA LEU A 252 -7.26 -6.46 -11.64
C LEU A 252 -5.80 -6.18 -11.26
N ALA A 253 -5.24 -6.89 -10.27
CA ALA A 253 -3.81 -6.79 -9.93
C ALA A 253 -2.92 -7.23 -11.09
N GLN A 254 -3.22 -8.37 -11.71
CA GLN A 254 -2.47 -8.84 -12.89
C GLN A 254 -2.54 -7.87 -14.07
N ILE A 255 -3.71 -7.29 -14.33
CA ILE A 255 -3.88 -6.29 -15.39
C ILE A 255 -3.09 -5.03 -15.08
N LYS A 256 -3.06 -4.61 -13.81
CA LYS A 256 -2.24 -3.48 -13.38
C LYS A 256 -0.78 -3.75 -13.72
N GLN A 257 -0.26 -4.95 -13.44
CA GLN A 257 1.10 -5.31 -13.84
C GLN A 257 1.31 -5.19 -15.36
N PHE A 258 0.41 -5.75 -16.18
CA PHE A 258 0.51 -5.61 -17.64
C PHE A 258 0.51 -4.15 -18.12
N VAL A 259 -0.21 -3.26 -17.43
CA VAL A 259 -0.20 -1.83 -17.74
C VAL A 259 1.19 -1.21 -17.48
N PHE A 260 1.78 -1.51 -16.33
CA PHE A 260 3.08 -0.98 -15.93
C PHE A 260 4.23 -1.56 -16.78
N ASP A 261 4.13 -2.81 -17.20
CA ASP A 261 5.09 -3.44 -18.12
C ASP A 261 4.97 -2.95 -19.58
N GLY A 262 3.97 -2.12 -19.91
CA GLY A 262 3.70 -1.71 -21.30
C GLY A 262 3.08 -2.81 -22.17
N ASN A 263 2.54 -3.87 -21.57
CA ASN A 263 1.92 -5.01 -22.25
C ASN A 263 0.47 -4.71 -22.71
N HIS A 264 0.29 -3.64 -23.49
CA HIS A 264 -1.03 -3.14 -23.91
C HIS A 264 -1.91 -4.17 -24.63
N HIS A 265 -1.30 -5.08 -25.39
CA HIS A 265 -2.02 -6.15 -26.09
C HIS A 265 -2.70 -7.13 -25.12
N ARG A 266 -2.06 -7.47 -23.99
CA ARG A 266 -2.63 -8.34 -22.95
C ARG A 266 -3.79 -7.67 -22.24
N VAL A 267 -3.68 -6.37 -22.00
CA VAL A 267 -4.77 -5.56 -21.44
C VAL A 267 -5.98 -5.56 -22.39
N ASP A 268 -5.76 -5.37 -23.69
CA ASP A 268 -6.83 -5.40 -24.70
C ASP A 268 -7.41 -6.81 -24.92
N GLU A 269 -6.62 -7.88 -24.78
CA GLU A 269 -7.11 -9.27 -24.74
C GLU A 269 -8.01 -9.51 -23.53
N TYR A 270 -7.57 -9.10 -22.34
CA TYR A 270 -8.35 -9.21 -21.12
C TYR A 270 -9.72 -8.54 -21.28
N LEU A 271 -9.73 -7.28 -21.71
CA LEU A 271 -10.96 -6.51 -21.85
C LEU A 271 -11.89 -7.07 -22.94
N ARG A 272 -11.35 -7.75 -23.95
CA ARG A 272 -12.15 -8.47 -24.94
C ARG A 272 -12.78 -9.75 -24.39
N ALA A 273 -12.10 -10.44 -23.48
CA ALA A 273 -12.59 -11.66 -22.84
C ALA A 273 -13.58 -11.39 -21.69
N GLU A 274 -13.62 -10.17 -21.15
CA GLU A 274 -14.58 -9.76 -20.12
C GLU A 274 -16.04 -9.87 -20.58
N ALA A 275 -16.89 -10.32 -19.66
CA ALA A 275 -18.33 -10.32 -19.88
C ALA A 275 -18.83 -8.90 -20.19
N PRO A 276 -19.78 -8.71 -21.11
CA PRO A 276 -20.28 -7.38 -21.47
C PRO A 276 -20.75 -6.55 -20.26
N SER A 277 -21.33 -7.20 -19.25
CA SER A 277 -21.77 -6.58 -18.00
C SER A 277 -20.65 -5.99 -17.16
N ASP A 278 -19.44 -6.56 -17.23
CA ASP A 278 -18.29 -6.15 -16.41
C ASP A 278 -17.30 -5.27 -17.16
N LYS A 279 -17.34 -5.29 -18.50
CA LYS A 279 -16.40 -4.59 -19.37
C LYS A 279 -16.28 -3.10 -19.07
N GLU A 280 -17.40 -2.40 -18.86
CA GLU A 280 -17.36 -0.95 -18.52
C GLU A 280 -16.69 -0.71 -17.17
N SER A 281 -16.94 -1.58 -16.19
CA SER A 281 -16.35 -1.46 -14.86
C SER A 281 -14.84 -1.72 -14.91
N SER A 282 -14.41 -2.79 -15.58
CA SER A 282 -13.01 -3.15 -15.74
C SER A 282 -12.24 -2.09 -16.55
N ALA A 283 -12.85 -1.51 -17.59
CA ALA A 283 -12.26 -0.41 -18.34
C ALA A 283 -11.97 0.84 -17.50
N LYS A 284 -12.77 1.13 -16.47
CA LYS A 284 -12.53 2.25 -15.55
C LYS A 284 -11.25 2.05 -14.74
N PHE A 285 -11.06 0.87 -14.17
CA PHE A 285 -9.83 0.54 -13.43
C PHE A 285 -8.60 0.56 -14.34
N ILE A 286 -8.70 -0.03 -15.53
CA ILE A 286 -7.61 -0.03 -16.51
C ILE A 286 -7.19 1.40 -16.89
N ALA A 287 -8.16 2.29 -17.12
CA ALA A 287 -7.86 3.68 -17.41
C ALA A 287 -7.12 4.37 -16.25
N GLY A 288 -7.56 4.13 -15.01
CA GLY A 288 -6.87 4.59 -13.81
C GLY A 288 -5.44 4.07 -13.72
N PHE A 289 -5.21 2.79 -13.99
CA PHE A 289 -3.86 2.20 -13.99
C PHE A 289 -2.95 2.83 -15.04
N TYR A 290 -3.46 3.12 -16.25
CA TYR A 290 -2.66 3.82 -17.26
C TYR A 290 -2.30 5.25 -16.84
N ALA A 291 -3.19 5.92 -16.11
CA ALA A 291 -2.91 7.24 -15.56
C ALA A 291 -1.85 7.17 -14.45
N GLU A 292 -1.93 6.19 -13.55
CA GLU A 292 -0.89 5.92 -12.54
C GLU A 292 0.46 5.60 -13.20
N ALA A 293 0.49 4.84 -14.28
CA ALA A 293 1.70 4.51 -15.02
C ALA A 293 2.24 5.66 -15.90
N GLY A 294 1.62 6.85 -15.89
CA GLY A 294 2.04 8.00 -16.70
C GLY A 294 1.75 7.85 -18.20
N ASN A 295 0.95 6.86 -18.63
CA ASN A 295 0.62 6.64 -20.03
C ASN A 295 -0.66 7.41 -20.42
N HIS A 296 -0.50 8.73 -20.60
CA HIS A 296 -1.60 9.64 -20.93
C HIS A 296 -2.34 9.27 -22.21
N GLN A 297 -1.62 8.73 -23.21
CA GLN A 297 -2.21 8.35 -24.49
C GLN A 297 -3.23 7.21 -24.30
N MET A 298 -2.86 6.18 -23.55
CA MET A 298 -3.74 5.04 -23.29
C MET A 298 -4.88 5.42 -22.34
N ALA A 299 -4.62 6.18 -21.28
CA ALA A 299 -5.68 6.71 -20.42
C ALA A 299 -6.74 7.48 -21.22
N ASN A 300 -6.32 8.35 -22.14
CA ASN A 300 -7.23 9.11 -23.02
C ASN A 300 -7.97 8.22 -24.02
N ARG A 301 -7.33 7.17 -24.57
CA ARG A 301 -8.01 6.18 -25.42
C ARG A 301 -9.18 5.54 -24.67
N TYR A 302 -8.96 5.16 -23.42
CA TYR A 302 -10.01 4.57 -22.59
C TYR A 302 -11.11 5.58 -22.23
N ILE A 303 -10.78 6.83 -21.92
CA ILE A 303 -11.81 7.88 -21.69
C ILE A 303 -12.71 8.07 -22.92
N LYS A 304 -12.14 8.09 -24.13
CA LYS A 304 -12.91 8.24 -25.37
C LYS A 304 -13.92 7.11 -25.56
N GLN A 305 -13.53 5.88 -25.22
CA GLN A 305 -14.38 4.70 -25.36
C GLN A 305 -15.35 4.53 -24.17
N TYR A 306 -14.94 4.97 -22.98
CA TYR A 306 -15.65 4.81 -21.72
C TYR A 306 -15.62 6.14 -20.94
N PRO A 307 -16.52 7.10 -21.23
CA PRO A 307 -16.45 8.44 -20.61
C PRO A 307 -16.46 8.45 -19.08
N LYS A 308 -17.12 7.47 -18.45
CA LYS A 308 -17.13 7.32 -16.98
C LYS A 308 -15.77 6.91 -16.40
N ALA A 309 -14.79 6.54 -17.22
CA ALA A 309 -13.43 6.25 -16.79
C ALA A 309 -12.63 7.51 -16.41
N LEU A 310 -13.09 8.71 -16.82
CA LEU A 310 -12.44 9.98 -16.48
C LEU A 310 -12.18 10.13 -14.98
N GLN A 311 -13.15 9.76 -14.15
CA GLN A 311 -13.03 9.80 -12.69
C GLN A 311 -11.83 8.97 -12.18
N PHE A 312 -11.68 7.75 -12.70
CA PHE A 312 -10.59 6.85 -12.32
C PHE A 312 -9.23 7.33 -12.84
N VAL A 313 -9.20 7.96 -14.01
CA VAL A 313 -7.99 8.58 -14.57
C VAL A 313 -7.49 9.74 -13.69
N ILE A 314 -8.38 10.63 -13.26
CA ILE A 314 -8.01 11.72 -12.35
C ILE A 314 -7.51 11.18 -11.01
N GLN A 315 -8.16 10.13 -10.49
CA GLN A 315 -7.69 9.48 -9.27
C GLN A 315 -6.29 8.87 -9.46
N GLY A 316 -6.04 8.22 -10.60
CA GLY A 316 -4.73 7.65 -10.91
C GLY A 316 -3.61 8.70 -10.97
N TYR A 317 -3.83 9.82 -11.68
CA TYR A 317 -2.88 10.94 -11.68
C TYR A 317 -2.67 11.54 -10.28
N ALA A 318 -3.72 11.61 -9.46
CA ALA A 318 -3.60 12.15 -8.10
C ALA A 318 -2.71 11.26 -7.23
N PHE A 319 -2.80 9.93 -7.36
CA PHE A 319 -1.97 8.97 -6.63
C PHE A 319 -0.48 9.11 -6.94
N VAL A 320 -0.12 9.41 -8.18
CA VAL A 320 1.28 9.57 -8.59
C VAL A 320 1.78 11.02 -8.58
N GLY A 321 0.92 11.96 -8.17
CA GLY A 321 1.27 13.37 -8.08
C GLY A 321 1.41 14.07 -9.43
N ASP A 322 0.75 13.60 -10.48
CA ASP A 322 0.75 14.26 -11.79
C ASP A 322 -0.24 15.44 -11.81
N HIS A 323 0.26 16.58 -11.34
CA HIS A 323 -0.49 17.83 -11.25
C HIS A 323 -0.81 18.43 -12.62
N ASP A 324 0.10 18.29 -13.60
CA ASP A 324 -0.04 18.92 -14.91
C ASP A 324 -1.16 18.26 -15.71
N SER A 325 -1.25 16.92 -15.69
CA SER A 325 -2.35 16.21 -16.33
C SER A 325 -3.69 16.59 -15.72
N ILE A 326 -3.81 16.59 -14.38
CA ILE A 326 -5.06 16.96 -13.69
C ILE A 326 -5.47 18.39 -14.01
N LYS A 327 -4.52 19.32 -14.01
CA LYS A 327 -4.75 20.73 -14.36
C LYS A 327 -5.32 20.87 -15.77
N GLN A 328 -4.82 20.11 -16.75
CA GLN A 328 -5.37 20.13 -18.11
C GLN A 328 -6.84 19.68 -18.19
N TYR A 329 -7.26 18.68 -17.39
CA TYR A 329 -8.67 18.28 -17.36
C TYR A 329 -9.56 19.32 -16.65
N TYR A 330 -9.03 19.95 -15.60
CA TYR A 330 -9.69 21.05 -14.90
C TYR A 330 -9.92 22.26 -15.81
N GLU A 331 -8.88 22.72 -16.51
CA GLU A 331 -8.96 23.88 -17.43
C GLU A 331 -9.92 23.64 -18.60
N LYS A 332 -10.10 22.39 -19.02
CA LYS A 332 -11.11 22.00 -20.03
C LYS A 332 -12.53 21.91 -19.48
N GLY A 333 -12.75 22.15 -18.19
CA GLY A 333 -14.05 22.04 -17.53
C GLY A 333 -14.57 20.60 -17.47
N LEU A 334 -13.69 19.59 -17.60
CA LEU A 334 -14.09 18.18 -17.60
C LEU A 334 -14.29 17.63 -16.19
N VAL A 335 -13.69 18.27 -15.18
CA VAL A 335 -13.79 17.91 -13.77
C VAL A 335 -13.82 19.16 -12.89
N THR A 336 -14.49 19.07 -11.75
CA THR A 336 -14.59 20.17 -10.78
C THR A 336 -13.40 20.18 -9.83
N SER A 337 -13.10 21.34 -9.25
CA SER A 337 -12.08 21.48 -8.20
C SER A 337 -12.41 20.66 -6.95
N GLU A 338 -13.68 20.57 -6.57
CA GLU A 338 -14.16 19.74 -5.45
C GLU A 338 -13.80 18.25 -5.67
N TYR A 339 -14.03 17.75 -6.88
CA TYR A 339 -13.71 16.36 -7.21
C TYR A 339 -12.19 16.10 -7.15
N ILE A 340 -11.40 17.05 -7.68
CA ILE A 340 -9.93 16.96 -7.65
C ILE A 340 -9.39 16.99 -6.23
N SER A 341 -9.88 17.89 -5.38
CA SER A 341 -9.52 17.93 -3.96
C SER A 341 -9.75 16.55 -3.31
N GLY A 342 -10.95 15.97 -3.49
CA GLY A 342 -11.25 14.65 -2.96
C GLY A 342 -10.33 13.54 -3.45
N CYS A 343 -9.84 13.62 -4.70
CA CYS A 343 -8.84 12.70 -5.23
C CYS A 343 -7.47 12.87 -4.55
N TYR A 344 -6.98 14.11 -4.39
CA TYR A 344 -5.70 14.37 -3.70
C TYR A 344 -5.75 14.00 -2.22
N HIS A 345 -6.88 14.26 -1.54
CA HIS A 345 -7.08 13.83 -0.17
C HIS A 345 -6.93 12.30 -0.04
N ARG A 346 -7.57 11.52 -0.91
CA ARG A 346 -7.44 10.05 -0.94
C ARG A 346 -6.02 9.57 -1.28
N ALA A 347 -5.29 10.33 -2.09
CA ALA A 347 -3.89 10.08 -2.40
C ALA A 347 -2.92 10.49 -1.27
N GLY A 348 -3.41 11.16 -0.22
CA GLY A 348 -2.59 11.66 0.88
C GLY A 348 -1.81 12.94 0.56
N ASN A 349 -2.15 13.64 -0.53
CA ASN A 349 -1.54 14.92 -0.89
C ASN A 349 -2.38 16.08 -0.33
N THR A 350 -2.16 16.40 0.95
CA THR A 350 -2.95 17.41 1.68
C THR A 350 -2.78 18.81 1.09
N ASP A 351 -1.57 19.17 0.67
CA ASP A 351 -1.27 20.51 0.15
C ASP A 351 -2.07 20.79 -1.13
N LYS A 352 -2.09 19.82 -2.06
CA LYS A 352 -2.89 19.92 -3.29
C LYS A 352 -4.39 19.79 -3.05
N SER A 353 -4.81 18.98 -2.08
CA SER A 353 -6.21 18.93 -1.66
C SER A 353 -6.70 20.34 -1.26
N SER A 354 -5.94 21.01 -0.40
CA SER A 354 -6.26 22.36 0.09
C SER A 354 -6.22 23.42 -1.01
N GLU A 355 -5.27 23.33 -1.96
CA GLU A 355 -5.22 24.23 -3.12
C GLU A 355 -6.55 24.18 -3.92
N TYR A 356 -7.04 22.99 -4.23
CA TYR A 356 -8.29 22.83 -4.98
C TYR A 356 -9.56 23.11 -4.15
N GLU A 357 -9.52 22.94 -2.82
CA GLU A 357 -10.58 23.40 -1.92
C GLU A 357 -10.75 24.92 -1.98
N GLN A 358 -9.64 25.67 -1.95
CA GLN A 358 -9.69 27.14 -2.06
C GLN A 358 -10.28 27.61 -3.38
N LEU A 359 -9.93 26.94 -4.50
CA LEU A 359 -10.53 27.23 -5.81
C LEU A 359 -12.05 26.98 -5.82
N THR A 360 -12.51 25.96 -5.07
CA THR A 360 -13.94 25.65 -4.93
C THR A 360 -14.67 26.77 -4.18
N SER A 361 -14.10 27.25 -3.06
CA SER A 361 -14.65 28.37 -2.29
C SER A 361 -14.76 29.65 -3.13
N GLN A 362 -13.71 29.99 -3.89
CA GLN A 362 -13.70 31.18 -4.76
C GLN A 362 -14.79 31.11 -5.84
N ALA A 363 -15.02 29.94 -6.43
CA ALA A 363 -16.06 29.75 -7.45
C ALA A 363 -17.49 29.94 -6.89
N ILE A 364 -17.72 29.51 -5.65
CA ILE A 364 -19.01 29.67 -4.95
C ILE A 364 -19.27 31.16 -4.65
N GLU A 365 -18.28 31.86 -4.10
CA GLU A 365 -18.39 33.29 -3.79
C GLU A 365 -18.65 34.12 -5.06
N GLY A 366 -17.91 33.89 -6.14
CA GLY A 366 -18.10 34.59 -7.41
C GLY A 366 -19.45 34.34 -8.08
N SER A 367 -20.10 33.21 -7.80
CA SER A 367 -21.44 32.89 -8.32
C SER A 367 -22.54 33.60 -7.52
N SER A 368 -22.36 33.82 -6.22
CA SER A 368 -23.34 34.52 -5.37
C SER A 368 -23.49 36.01 -5.73
N TYR A 369 -22.48 36.64 -6.32
CA TYR A 369 -22.53 38.06 -6.72
C TYR A 369 -23.23 38.30 -8.06
N ARG A 370 -23.57 37.27 -8.83
CA ARG A 370 -24.26 37.41 -10.13
C ARG A 370 -25.78 37.36 -10.04
N PHE A 371 -26.35 37.20 -8.84
CA PHE A 371 -27.80 37.09 -8.62
C PHE A 371 -28.39 38.20 -7.73
N ASN A 372 -27.61 39.24 -7.43
CA ASN A 372 -28.10 40.53 -6.91
C ASN A 372 -28.01 41.56 -8.03
#